data_AF-A0A6A8A5G8-F1
#
_entry.id   AF-A0A6A8A5G8-F1
#
_cell.length_a   1.000
_cell.length_b   1.000
_cell.length_c   1.000
_cell.angle_alpha   90.00
_cell.angle_beta   90.00
_cell.angle_gamma   90.00
#
_symmetry.space_group_name_H-M   'P 1'
#
loop_
_entity.id
_entity.type
_entity.pdbx_description
1 polymer ?
#
loop_
_entity_poly.entity_id
_entity_poly.type
_entity_poly.pdbx_seq_one_letter_code
_entity_poly.pdbx_strand_id
1 'polypeptide(L)'
;MQIKTVPILEADKLLMAAVDEAIENATRSAGPELQAGGSRVSPRDYFADGVLRHLFLRLCGADLKTNTGGDPDMAWKILYGGRSVARHWERERGSTATLRMKKDRPEDIEKDKSERQQLALSAQNFALATVVRALVDYARASDPEITDRLEAVIDARHERLESKFYTDHEFTERAKTYLSLLTRRPD
;
A
#
# COMPACT_ATOMS: atom_id res chain seq x y z
N MET A 1 -10.37 -20.57 -17.74
CA MET A 1 -10.60 -19.46 -16.78
C MET A 1 -9.51 -18.42 -17.03
N GLN A 2 -9.80 -17.36 -17.78
CA GLN A 2 -8.82 -16.32 -18.09
C GLN A 2 -8.61 -15.46 -16.83
N ILE A 3 -7.39 -15.44 -16.32
CA ILE A 3 -6.97 -14.51 -15.27
C ILE A 3 -7.03 -13.12 -15.93
N LYS A 4 -8.03 -12.32 -15.58
CA LYS A 4 -8.04 -10.90 -15.93
C LYS A 4 -6.82 -10.27 -15.25
N THR A 5 -5.76 -10.05 -16.02
CA THR A 5 -4.64 -9.22 -15.60
C THR A 5 -5.20 -7.86 -15.19
N VAL A 6 -4.97 -7.49 -13.93
CA VAL A 6 -5.50 -6.26 -13.33
C VAL A 6 -4.99 -5.08 -14.16
N PRO A 7 -5.86 -4.21 -14.73
CA PRO A 7 -5.46 -3.13 -15.63
C PRO A 7 -4.37 -2.21 -15.08
N ILE A 8 -4.31 -2.05 -13.76
CA ILE A 8 -3.29 -1.29 -13.04
C ILE A 8 -1.90 -1.92 -13.22
N LEU A 9 -1.79 -3.25 -13.10
CA LEU A 9 -0.51 -3.95 -13.24
C LEU A 9 0.06 -3.82 -14.67
N GLU A 10 -0.81 -3.82 -15.68
CA GLU A 10 -0.38 -3.63 -17.07
C GLU A 10 0.02 -2.17 -17.35
N ALA A 11 -0.68 -1.20 -16.75
CA ALA A 11 -0.28 0.20 -16.81
C ALA A 11 1.08 0.44 -16.14
N ASP A 12 1.31 -0.16 -14.96
CA ASP A 12 2.59 -0.07 -14.24
C ASP A 12 3.73 -0.67 -15.06
N LYS A 13 3.53 -1.84 -15.68
CA LYS A 13 4.52 -2.45 -16.57
C LYS A 13 4.88 -1.55 -17.75
N LEU A 14 3.87 -0.94 -18.38
CA LEU A 14 4.07 -0.04 -19.51
C LEU A 14 4.87 1.20 -19.08
N LEU A 15 4.56 1.77 -17.91
CA LEU A 15 5.33 2.88 -17.36
C LEU A 15 6.78 2.49 -17.07
N MET A 16 7.02 1.34 -16.43
CA MET A 16 8.38 0.90 -16.12
C MET A 16 9.19 0.65 -17.41
N ALA A 17 8.58 0.04 -18.42
CA ALA A 17 9.23 -0.17 -19.72
C ALA A 17 9.61 1.16 -20.40
N ALA A 18 8.73 2.17 -20.32
CA ALA A 18 9.02 3.50 -20.87
C ALA A 18 10.15 4.21 -20.12
N VAL A 19 10.25 4.04 -18.80
CA VAL A 19 11.36 4.56 -17.99
C VAL A 19 12.67 3.89 -18.39
N ASP A 20 12.68 2.56 -18.51
CA ASP A 20 13.87 1.81 -18.95
C ASP A 20 14.33 2.25 -20.34
N GLU A 21 13.41 2.42 -21.30
CA GLU A 21 13.72 2.91 -22.63
C GLU A 21 14.32 4.33 -22.60
N ALA A 22 13.78 5.22 -21.75
CA ALA A 22 14.32 6.56 -21.59
C ALA A 22 15.76 6.55 -21.05
N ILE A 23 16.06 5.67 -20.09
CA ILE A 23 17.41 5.49 -19.54
C ILE A 23 18.37 4.97 -20.61
N GLU A 24 17.95 3.99 -21.41
CA GLU A 24 18.76 3.43 -22.49
C GLU A 24 19.03 4.47 -23.60
N ASN A 25 18.02 5.26 -23.95
CA ASN A 25 18.17 6.33 -24.94
C ASN A 25 19.13 7.42 -24.46
N ALA A 26 19.05 7.81 -23.18
CA ALA A 26 20.02 8.74 -22.58
C ALA A 26 21.44 8.15 -22.56
N THR A 27 21.56 6.87 -22.20
CA THR A 27 22.83 6.14 -22.18
C THR A 27 23.49 6.11 -23.56
N ARG A 28 22.72 5.83 -24.62
CA ARG A 28 23.24 5.80 -26.00
C ARG A 28 23.66 7.19 -26.48
N SER A 29 22.87 8.22 -26.14
CA SER A 29 23.04 9.57 -26.71
C SER A 29 24.10 10.40 -25.98
N ALA A 30 24.18 10.28 -24.65
CA ALA A 30 25.04 11.11 -23.81
C ALA A 30 26.06 10.29 -22.98
N GLY A 31 25.97 8.96 -22.99
CA GLY A 31 26.90 8.09 -22.26
C GLY A 31 28.35 8.19 -22.70
N PRO A 32 28.68 8.27 -24.02
CA PRO A 32 30.07 8.43 -24.46
C PRO A 32 30.73 9.70 -23.92
N GLU A 33 30.01 10.83 -23.94
CA GLU A 33 30.49 12.11 -23.41
C GLU A 33 30.66 12.06 -21.89
N LEU A 34 29.71 11.44 -21.18
CA LEU A 34 29.78 11.23 -19.73
C LEU A 34 31.01 10.39 -19.34
N GLN A 35 31.34 9.35 -20.12
CA GLN A 35 32.54 8.55 -19.90
C GLN A 35 33.82 9.31 -20.24
N ALA A 36 33.84 10.04 -21.36
CA ALA A 36 34.97 10.90 -21.73
C ALA A 36 35.24 11.98 -20.66
N GLY A 37 34.20 12.44 -19.97
CA GLY A 37 34.26 13.34 -18.82
C GLY A 37 34.78 12.69 -17.52
N GLY A 38 35.16 11.41 -17.54
CA GLY A 38 35.80 10.73 -16.42
C GLY A 38 34.84 10.15 -15.37
N SER A 39 33.57 9.92 -15.71
CA SER A 39 32.64 9.24 -14.80
C SER A 39 33.15 7.85 -14.41
N ARG A 40 33.17 7.57 -13.11
CA ARG A 40 33.50 6.23 -12.55
C ARG A 40 32.31 5.27 -12.50
N VAL A 41 31.11 5.79 -12.74
CA VAL A 41 29.85 5.03 -12.73
C VAL A 41 29.44 4.75 -14.17
N SER A 42 28.83 3.58 -14.43
CA SER A 42 28.32 3.28 -15.75
C SER A 42 27.29 4.34 -16.17
N PRO A 43 27.25 4.77 -17.44
CA PRO A 43 26.27 5.76 -17.88
C PRO A 43 24.82 5.36 -17.58
N ARG A 44 24.51 4.06 -17.71
CA ARG A 44 23.19 3.52 -17.38
C ARG A 44 22.85 3.76 -15.92
N ASP A 45 23.74 3.41 -15.00
CA ASP A 45 23.51 3.61 -13.56
C ASP A 45 23.44 5.09 -13.19
N TYR A 46 24.26 5.93 -13.85
CA TYR A 46 24.22 7.38 -13.67
C TYR A 46 22.84 7.96 -14.05
N PHE A 47 22.29 7.56 -15.19
CA PHE A 47 20.98 8.04 -15.64
C PHE A 47 19.83 7.43 -14.81
N ALA A 48 19.93 6.17 -14.42
CA ALA A 48 18.96 5.54 -13.51
C ALA A 48 18.89 6.27 -12.16
N ASP A 49 20.05 6.61 -11.58
CA ASP A 49 20.11 7.40 -10.34
C ASP A 49 19.59 8.84 -10.55
N GLY A 50 19.84 9.44 -11.72
CA GLY A 50 19.25 10.72 -12.11
C GLY A 50 17.72 10.69 -12.16
N VAL A 51 17.12 9.64 -12.73
CA VAL A 51 15.67 9.42 -12.74
C VAL A 51 15.12 9.25 -11.33
N LEU A 52 15.80 8.45 -10.48
CA LEU A 52 15.42 8.29 -9.07
C LEU A 52 15.39 9.64 -8.34
N ARG A 53 16.44 10.45 -8.47
CA ARG A 53 16.52 11.79 -7.86
C ARG A 53 15.42 12.72 -8.36
N HIS A 54 15.16 12.72 -9.68
CA HIS A 54 14.09 13.52 -10.27
C HIS A 54 12.71 13.16 -9.70
N LEU A 55 12.40 11.86 -9.65
CA LEU A 55 11.11 11.38 -9.11
C LEU A 55 10.98 11.64 -7.62
N PHE A 56 12.05 11.45 -6.85
CA PHE A 56 12.08 11.75 -5.42
C PHE A 56 11.71 13.21 -5.15
N LEU A 57 12.37 14.16 -5.84
CA LEU A 57 12.10 15.59 -5.68
C LEU A 57 10.66 15.93 -6.09
N ARG A 58 10.18 15.36 -7.20
CA ARG A 58 8.81 15.56 -7.69
C ARG A 58 7.76 15.09 -6.68
N LEU A 59 7.95 13.91 -6.09
CA LEU A 59 7.03 13.37 -5.08
C LEU A 59 7.06 14.17 -3.78
N CYS A 60 8.22 14.73 -3.42
CA CYS A 60 8.34 15.63 -2.28
C CYS A 60 7.81 17.04 -2.57
N GLY A 61 7.35 17.35 -3.79
CA GLY A 61 6.93 18.70 -4.16
C GLY A 61 8.07 19.73 -4.20
N ALA A 62 9.32 19.28 -4.29
CA ALA A 62 10.48 20.15 -4.36
C ALA A 62 10.66 20.76 -5.76
N ASP A 63 11.31 21.93 -5.82
CA ASP A 63 11.81 22.48 -7.08
C ASP A 63 12.91 21.57 -7.64
N LEU A 64 12.72 21.13 -8.90
CA LEU A 64 13.59 20.15 -9.55
C LEU A 64 14.96 20.70 -9.99
N LYS A 65 15.14 22.03 -9.99
CA LYS A 65 16.39 22.71 -10.37
C LYS A 65 17.21 23.10 -9.16
N THR A 66 16.56 23.57 -8.10
CA THR A 66 17.23 24.07 -6.88
C THR A 66 17.22 23.05 -5.74
N ASN A 67 16.41 21.99 -5.84
CA ASN A 67 16.16 20.99 -4.79
C ASN A 67 15.56 21.60 -3.51
N THR A 68 14.89 22.75 -3.60
CA THR A 68 14.33 23.47 -2.44
C THR A 68 12.81 23.37 -2.37
N GLY A 69 12.24 23.59 -1.18
CA GLY A 69 10.79 23.73 -0.99
C GLY A 69 10.01 22.42 -0.90
N GLY A 70 10.70 21.28 -0.76
CA GLY A 70 10.06 19.97 -0.61
C GLY A 70 9.46 19.74 0.78
N ASP A 71 8.49 18.83 0.83
CA ASP A 71 7.85 18.30 2.03
C ASP A 71 8.77 17.28 2.74
N PRO A 72 9.29 17.61 3.95
CA PRO A 72 10.15 16.71 4.70
C PRO A 72 9.45 15.43 5.16
N ASP A 73 8.14 15.47 5.43
CA ASP A 73 7.40 14.29 5.89
C ASP A 73 7.24 13.29 4.74
N MET A 74 6.94 13.79 3.53
CA MET A 74 6.91 12.96 2.33
C MET A 74 8.30 12.37 2.01
N ALA A 75 9.35 13.19 2.12
CA ALA A 75 10.73 12.75 1.92
C ALA A 75 11.08 11.59 2.87
N TRP A 76 10.80 11.73 4.17
CA TRP A 76 11.05 10.67 5.14
C TRP A 76 10.23 9.42 4.88
N LYS A 77 8.94 9.55 4.52
CA LYS A 77 8.09 8.39 4.17
C LYS A 77 8.69 7.56 3.03
N ILE A 78 9.16 8.21 1.97
CA ILE A 78 9.79 7.54 0.82
C ILE A 78 11.09 6.85 1.23
N LEU A 79 11.95 7.54 1.98
CA LEU A 79 13.22 6.99 2.46
C LEU A 79 13.01 5.78 3.38
N TYR A 80 12.01 5.83 4.25
CA TYR A 80 11.65 4.71 5.10
C TYR A 80 11.14 3.51 4.28
N GLY A 81 10.40 3.75 3.19
CA GLY A 81 10.01 2.70 2.25
C GLY A 81 11.22 1.95 1.67
N GLY A 82 12.18 2.68 1.10
CA GLY A 82 13.40 2.07 0.56
C GLY A 82 14.23 1.32 1.61
N ARG A 83 14.30 1.87 2.83
CA ARG A 83 15.00 1.23 3.95
C ARG A 83 14.37 -0.08 4.40
N SER A 84 13.03 -0.16 4.42
CA SER A 84 12.32 -1.40 4.75
C SER A 84 12.61 -2.51 3.74
N VAL A 85 12.65 -2.18 2.45
CA VAL A 85 13.02 -3.12 1.39
C VAL A 85 14.46 -3.62 1.55
N ALA A 86 15.42 -2.73 1.81
CA ALA A 86 16.81 -3.12 2.06
C ALA A 86 16.94 -4.09 3.25
N ARG A 87 16.25 -3.80 4.37
CA ARG A 87 16.22 -4.69 5.55
C ARG A 87 15.60 -6.05 5.24
N HIS A 88 14.58 -6.10 4.38
CA HIS A 88 13.99 -7.36 3.96
C HIS A 88 15.03 -8.23 3.25
N TRP A 89 15.77 -7.66 2.29
CA TRP A 89 16.85 -8.38 1.59
C TRP A 89 18.01 -8.80 2.51
N GLU A 90 18.36 -8.00 3.52
CA GLU A 90 19.35 -8.39 4.54
C GLU A 90 18.93 -9.68 5.27
N ARG A 91 17.64 -9.77 5.65
CA ARG A 91 17.08 -10.97 6.30
C ARG A 91 17.04 -12.16 5.35
N GLU A 92 16.60 -11.97 4.10
CA GLU A 92 16.56 -13.04 3.09
C GLU A 92 17.94 -13.63 2.81
N ARG A 93 18.98 -12.79 2.78
CA ARG A 93 20.36 -13.23 2.56
C ARG A 93 20.99 -13.93 3.76
N GLY A 94 20.25 -14.14 4.85
CA GLY A 94 20.79 -14.68 6.10
C GLY A 94 21.88 -13.81 6.69
N SER A 95 22.01 -12.56 6.22
CA SER A 95 22.89 -11.57 6.80
C SER A 95 22.24 -11.07 8.09
N THR A 96 22.44 -11.84 9.16
CA THR A 96 22.81 -11.22 10.43
C THR A 96 24.16 -10.55 10.22
N ALA A 97 24.22 -9.52 9.36
CA ALA A 97 25.41 -8.70 9.20
C ALA A 97 25.57 -7.94 10.50
N THR A 98 26.25 -8.63 11.43
CA THR A 98 27.06 -8.09 12.51
C THR A 98 26.43 -6.91 13.22
N LEU A 99 25.66 -7.20 14.28
CA LEU A 99 25.74 -6.45 15.55
C LEU A 99 25.93 -4.93 15.41
N ARG A 100 25.23 -4.25 14.50
CA ARG A 100 25.07 -2.82 14.64
C ARG A 100 23.97 -2.66 15.65
N MET A 101 24.41 -2.46 16.89
CA MET A 101 23.75 -1.66 17.93
C MET A 101 23.34 -0.24 17.44
N LYS A 102 22.92 -0.07 16.18
CA LYS A 102 22.06 1.06 15.82
C LYS A 102 20.68 0.66 16.28
N LYS A 103 20.40 0.99 17.55
CA LYS A 103 19.06 0.99 18.14
C LYS A 103 18.09 1.43 17.04
N ASP A 104 17.19 0.55 16.64
CA ASP A 104 16.17 0.89 15.65
C ASP A 104 15.53 2.21 16.08
N ARG A 105 15.40 3.16 15.15
CA ARG A 105 14.77 4.44 15.49
C ARG A 105 13.37 4.12 16.00
N PRO A 106 12.88 4.77 17.07
CA PRO A 106 11.55 4.48 17.63
C PRO A 106 10.43 4.49 16.57
N GLU A 107 10.53 5.38 15.59
CA GLU A 107 9.63 5.50 14.44
C GLU A 107 9.58 4.22 13.57
N ASP A 108 10.73 3.54 13.38
CA ASP A 108 10.79 2.27 12.63
C ASP A 108 10.07 1.15 13.38
N ILE A 109 10.27 1.10 14.70
CA ILE A 109 9.67 0.11 15.59
C ILE A 109 8.15 0.32 15.62
N GLU A 110 7.73 1.58 15.71
CA GLU A 110 6.33 1.96 15.71
C GLU A 110 5.64 1.62 14.39
N LYS A 111 6.28 1.89 13.25
CA LYS A 111 5.73 1.56 11.94
C LYS A 111 5.63 0.05 11.71
N ASP A 112 6.68 -0.73 12.00
CA ASP A 112 6.62 -2.21 11.90
C ASP A 112 5.57 -2.78 12.86
N LYS A 113 5.44 -2.23 14.07
CA LYS A 113 4.39 -2.61 15.02
C LYS A 113 2.99 -2.27 14.50
N SER A 114 2.83 -1.09 13.88
CA SER A 114 1.57 -0.66 13.27
C SER A 114 1.18 -1.53 12.08
N GLU A 115 2.12 -1.83 11.18
CA GLU A 115 1.92 -2.72 10.03
C GLU A 115 1.58 -4.14 10.47
N ARG A 116 2.30 -4.70 11.46
CA ARG A 116 1.97 -6.00 12.05
C ARG A 116 0.60 -6.00 12.73
N GLN A 117 0.25 -4.90 13.41
CA GLN A 117 -1.06 -4.75 14.04
C GLN A 117 -2.18 -4.67 12.99
N GLN A 118 -1.99 -3.94 11.89
CA GLN A 118 -2.93 -3.89 10.77
C GLN A 118 -3.08 -5.26 10.09
N LEU A 119 -1.98 -5.99 9.91
CA LEU A 119 -2.02 -7.36 9.38
C LEU A 119 -2.78 -8.30 10.32
N ALA A 120 -2.51 -8.24 11.63
CA ALA A 120 -3.21 -9.03 12.63
C ALA A 120 -4.71 -8.72 12.68
N LEU A 121 -5.09 -7.43 12.64
CA LEU A 121 -6.48 -7.00 12.55
C LEU A 121 -7.15 -7.47 11.26
N SER A 122 -6.44 -7.41 10.13
CA SER A 122 -6.95 -7.88 8.84
C SER A 122 -7.18 -9.39 8.84
N ALA A 123 -6.24 -10.16 9.38
CA ALA A 123 -6.36 -11.61 9.53
C ALA A 123 -7.50 -11.99 10.48
N GLN A 124 -7.63 -11.28 11.61
CA GLN A 124 -8.74 -11.47 12.55
C GLN A 124 -10.09 -11.16 11.88
N ASN A 125 -10.19 -10.05 11.15
CA ASN A 125 -11.41 -9.67 10.43
C ASN A 125 -11.77 -10.70 9.36
N PHE A 126 -10.79 -11.22 8.64
CA PHE A 126 -11.00 -12.29 7.66
C PHE A 126 -11.52 -13.58 8.31
N ALA A 127 -10.90 -14.02 9.42
CA ALA A 127 -11.33 -15.21 10.15
C ALA A 127 -12.75 -15.04 10.70
N LEU A 128 -13.06 -13.90 11.32
CA LEU A 128 -14.39 -13.59 11.83
C LEU A 128 -15.43 -13.59 10.69
N ALA A 129 -15.12 -12.94 9.57
CA ALA A 129 -16.01 -12.89 8.42
C ALA A 129 -16.30 -14.28 7.85
N THR A 130 -15.28 -15.13 7.80
CA THR A 130 -15.40 -16.52 7.33
C THR A 130 -16.32 -17.34 8.23
N VAL A 131 -16.15 -17.23 9.56
CA VAL A 131 -17.00 -17.93 10.53
C VAL A 131 -18.45 -17.44 10.46
N VAL A 132 -18.66 -16.12 10.44
CA VAL A 132 -20.01 -15.53 10.38
C VAL A 132 -20.72 -15.94 9.09
N ARG A 133 -20.05 -15.92 7.94
CA ARG A 133 -20.64 -16.38 6.67
C ARG A 133 -21.10 -17.84 6.76
N ALA A 134 -20.24 -18.73 7.25
CA ALA A 134 -20.59 -20.14 7.39
C ALA A 134 -21.80 -20.35 8.32
N LEU A 135 -21.89 -19.59 9.41
CA LEU A 135 -23.03 -19.64 10.33
C LEU A 135 -24.31 -19.08 9.70
N VAL A 136 -24.23 -17.96 8.97
CA VAL A 136 -25.37 -17.36 8.27
C VAL A 136 -25.88 -18.28 7.17
N ASP A 137 -24.98 -18.89 6.40
CA ASP A 137 -25.33 -19.84 5.36
C ASP A 137 -25.98 -21.11 5.94
N TYR A 138 -25.50 -21.58 7.08
CA TYR A 138 -26.17 -22.66 7.82
C TYR A 138 -27.57 -22.23 8.31
N ALA A 139 -27.68 -21.04 8.90
CA ALA A 139 -28.94 -20.54 9.44
C ALA A 139 -30.00 -20.31 8.37
N ARG A 140 -29.61 -19.93 7.15
CA ARG A 140 -30.52 -19.78 5.99
C ARG A 140 -31.30 -21.03 5.63
N ALA A 141 -30.80 -22.22 5.98
CA ALA A 141 -31.54 -23.46 5.77
C ALA A 141 -32.83 -23.51 6.62
N SER A 142 -32.84 -22.82 7.77
CA SER A 142 -33.95 -22.80 8.73
C SER A 142 -34.67 -21.46 8.79
N ASP A 143 -33.99 -20.35 8.47
CA ASP A 143 -34.54 -18.98 8.44
C ASP A 143 -34.04 -18.24 7.17
N PRO A 144 -34.77 -18.35 6.04
CA PRO A 144 -34.39 -17.68 4.80
C PRO A 144 -34.35 -16.15 4.89
N GLU A 145 -35.10 -15.55 5.83
CA GLU A 145 -35.23 -14.10 6.03
C GLU A 145 -34.22 -13.55 7.05
N ILE A 146 -33.29 -14.37 7.54
CA ILE A 146 -32.32 -13.97 8.57
C ILE A 146 -31.52 -12.71 8.19
N THR A 147 -31.27 -12.50 6.89
CA THR A 147 -30.52 -11.32 6.41
C THR A 147 -31.35 -10.05 6.60
N ASP A 148 -32.63 -10.08 6.22
CA ASP A 148 -33.56 -8.95 6.34
C ASP A 148 -33.82 -8.60 7.82
N ARG A 149 -33.89 -9.63 8.69
CA ARG A 149 -34.00 -9.42 10.14
C ARG A 149 -32.77 -8.75 10.73
N LEU A 150 -31.56 -9.11 10.27
CA LEU A 150 -30.33 -8.45 10.71
C LEU A 150 -30.26 -7.00 10.22
N GLU A 151 -30.72 -6.72 9.00
CA GLU A 151 -30.79 -5.36 8.48
C GLU A 151 -31.79 -4.50 9.26
N ALA A 152 -32.97 -5.05 9.57
CA ALA A 152 -33.98 -4.36 10.39
C ALA A 152 -33.47 -3.97 11.78
N VAL A 153 -32.55 -4.74 12.37
CA VAL A 153 -31.90 -4.38 13.65
C VAL A 153 -30.98 -3.16 13.50
N ILE A 154 -30.28 -3.05 12.37
CA ILE A 154 -29.44 -1.88 12.07
C ILE A 154 -30.31 -0.65 11.87
N ASP A 155 -31.41 -0.79 11.11
CA ASP A 155 -32.34 0.31 10.85
C ASP A 155 -33.04 0.79 12.12
N ALA A 156 -33.53 -0.12 12.95
CA ALA A 156 -34.15 0.22 14.23
C ALA A 156 -33.17 0.93 15.19
N ARG A 157 -31.86 0.66 15.08
CA ARG A 157 -30.83 1.41 15.82
C ARG A 157 -30.64 2.81 15.25
N HIS A 158 -30.61 2.94 13.92
CA HIS A 158 -30.49 4.24 13.26
C HIS A 158 -31.66 5.15 13.60
N GLU A 159 -32.89 4.64 13.62
CA GLU A 159 -34.09 5.40 14.00
C GLU A 159 -34.08 5.91 15.45
N ARG A 160 -33.44 5.17 16.37
CA ARG A 160 -33.29 5.58 17.79
C ARG A 160 -32.23 6.65 17.99
N LEU A 161 -31.25 6.72 17.10
CA LEU A 161 -30.26 7.78 17.07
C LEU A 161 -30.91 8.93 16.31
N GLU A 162 -31.64 9.83 17.00
CA GLU A 162 -32.19 11.03 16.37
C GLU A 162 -31.09 11.69 15.50
N SER A 163 -31.26 11.62 14.18
CA SER A 163 -30.31 11.99 13.11
C SER A 163 -29.78 13.42 13.24
N LYS A 164 -28.92 13.67 14.22
CA LYS A 164 -28.36 15.00 14.53
C LYS A 164 -26.87 15.08 14.24
N PHE A 165 -26.18 13.96 14.09
CA PHE A 165 -24.73 13.93 13.88
C PHE A 165 -24.35 13.14 12.63
N TYR A 166 -23.51 13.74 11.79
CA TYR A 166 -22.93 13.14 10.58
C TYR A 166 -22.28 11.77 10.85
N THR A 167 -21.72 11.59 12.05
CA THR A 167 -21.08 10.34 12.50
C THR A 167 -22.06 9.18 12.68
N ASP A 168 -23.32 9.45 13.03
CA ASP A 168 -24.34 8.42 13.22
C ASP A 168 -24.81 7.85 11.88
N HIS A 169 -24.92 8.71 10.87
CA HIS A 169 -25.17 8.28 9.49
C HIS A 169 -23.99 7.48 8.93
N GLU A 170 -22.75 7.94 9.12
CA GLU A 170 -21.56 7.22 8.67
C GLU A 170 -21.43 5.83 9.34
N PHE A 171 -21.76 5.73 10.63
CA PHE A 171 -21.79 4.46 11.33
C PHE A 171 -22.82 3.49 10.73
N THR A 172 -24.04 3.95 10.47
CA THR A 172 -25.10 3.11 9.89
C THR A 172 -24.72 2.60 8.50
N GLU A 173 -24.23 3.47 7.62
CA GLU A 173 -23.79 3.08 6.27
C GLU A 173 -22.66 2.04 6.31
N ARG A 174 -21.70 2.23 7.21
CA ARG A 174 -20.64 1.24 7.43
C ARG A 174 -21.19 -0.07 7.98
N ALA A 175 -22.12 -0.02 8.94
CA ALA A 175 -22.74 -1.22 9.51
C ALA A 175 -23.49 -2.03 8.44
N LYS A 176 -24.26 -1.37 7.57
CA LYS A 176 -24.93 -2.03 6.43
C LYS A 176 -23.95 -2.62 5.44
N THR A 177 -22.89 -1.89 5.11
CA THR A 177 -21.82 -2.37 4.22
C THR A 177 -21.15 -3.63 4.78
N TYR A 178 -20.81 -3.63 6.07
CA TYR A 178 -20.24 -4.80 6.73
C TYR A 178 -21.24 -5.96 6.81
N LEU A 179 -22.51 -5.72 7.12
CA LEU A 179 -23.54 -6.76 7.13
C LEU A 179 -23.65 -7.42 5.75
N SER A 180 -23.74 -6.62 4.69
CA SER A 180 -23.77 -7.10 3.31
C SER A 180 -22.55 -7.97 2.98
N LEU A 181 -21.35 -7.53 3.36
CA LEU A 181 -20.13 -8.33 3.18
C LEU A 181 -20.18 -9.67 3.94
N LEU A 182 -20.77 -9.70 5.13
CA LEU A 182 -20.84 -10.89 5.99
C LEU A 182 -21.97 -11.85 5.62
N THR A 183 -22.97 -11.40 4.88
CA THR A 183 -24.12 -12.22 4.49
C THR A 183 -24.15 -12.54 3.00
N ARG A 184 -23.36 -11.88 2.15
CA ARG A 184 -23.29 -12.20 0.72
C ARG A 184 -22.95 -13.69 0.50
N ARG A 185 -23.77 -14.38 -0.30
CA ARG A 185 -23.49 -15.76 -0.71
C ARG A 185 -22.17 -15.79 -1.48
N PRO A 186 -21.25 -16.74 -1.20
CA PRO A 186 -20.14 -16.99 -2.09
C PRO A 186 -20.70 -17.53 -3.42
N ASP A 187 -20.44 -16.82 -4.52
CA ASP A 187 -20.66 -17.33 -5.87
C ASP A 187 -19.69 -18.50 -6.16
#